data_AF-A0A5J9T153-F1
#
_entry.id   AF-A0A5J9T153-F1
#
_cell.length_a   1.000
_cell.length_b   1.000
_cell.length_c   1.000
_cell.angle_alpha   90.00
_cell.angle_beta   90.00
_cell.angle_gamma   90.00
#
_symmetry.space_group_name_H-M   'P 1'
#
loop_
_entity.id
_entity.type
_entity.pdbx_description
1 polymer ?
#
loop_
_entity_poly.entity_id
_entity_poly.type
_entity_poly.pdbx_seq_one_letter_code
_entity_poly.pdbx_strand_id
1 'polypeptide(L)'
;MSRQSGFLEFKLDYSATKNLAIGAVVSSKDISAGGHIWRVNCYPRGTKEADDHGAYLSVGLQLLSKSKNVKAIFDVFVMEKDGNPSSSHAQRCVHVYPPERFVSWGFAQFVKRSDLESLYVTKNGSVTIMCGMLEYNVTLISASLR
;
A
#
# COMPACT_ATOMS: atom_id res chain seq x y z
N MET A 1 -24.84 1.76 3.98
CA MET A 1 -23.87 2.31 3.00
C MET A 1 -22.49 1.78 3.34
N SER A 2 -21.75 1.22 2.39
CA SER A 2 -20.37 0.78 2.63
C SER A 2 -19.46 1.99 2.82
N ARG A 3 -18.49 1.88 3.73
CA ARG A 3 -17.46 2.91 3.92
C ARG A 3 -16.62 2.99 2.64
N GLN A 4 -16.53 4.17 2.03
CA GLN A 4 -15.77 4.36 0.78
C GLN A 4 -14.25 4.27 0.99
N SER A 5 -13.79 4.50 2.22
CA SER A 5 -12.37 4.48 2.59
C SER A 5 -12.04 3.41 3.63
N GLY A 6 -10.81 2.94 3.61
CA GLY A 6 -10.20 2.10 4.64
C GLY A 6 -8.87 2.68 5.08
N PHE A 7 -8.47 2.39 6.32
CA PHE A 7 -7.12 2.65 6.79
C PHE A 7 -6.61 1.40 7.50
N LEU A 8 -5.35 1.08 7.28
CA LEU A 8 -4.67 -0.05 7.88
C LEU A 8 -3.31 0.39 8.40
N GLU A 9 -3.06 0.08 9.66
CA GLU A 9 -1.70 0.04 10.20
C GLU A 9 -1.07 -1.30 9.79
N PHE A 10 -0.04 -1.23 8.93
CA PHE A 10 0.73 -2.37 8.49
C PHE A 10 2.03 -2.43 9.28
N LYS A 11 2.07 -3.30 10.30
CA LYS A 11 3.27 -3.55 11.10
C LYS A 11 4.08 -4.69 10.49
N LEU A 12 5.23 -4.36 9.92
CA LEU A 12 6.18 -5.32 9.37
C LEU A 12 7.22 -5.69 10.43
N ASP A 13 7.42 -6.98 10.68
CA ASP A 13 8.61 -7.47 11.37
C ASP A 13 9.80 -7.42 10.39
N TYR A 14 10.43 -6.25 10.29
CA TYR A 14 11.50 -6.02 9.33
C TYR A 14 12.73 -6.88 9.67
N SER A 15 13.04 -7.08 10.95
CA SER A 15 14.19 -7.90 11.35
C SER A 15 14.10 -9.35 10.88
N ALA A 16 12.89 -9.94 10.96
CA ALA A 16 12.64 -11.29 10.48
C ALA A 16 12.56 -11.38 8.94
N THR A 17 12.21 -10.28 8.27
CA THR A 17 11.85 -10.30 6.84
C THR A 17 12.85 -9.62 5.90
N LYS A 18 13.81 -8.85 6.42
CA LYS A 18 14.79 -8.07 5.63
C LYS A 18 15.71 -8.91 4.74
N ASN A 19 15.82 -10.21 5.01
CA ASN A 19 16.68 -11.14 4.28
C ASN A 19 15.90 -12.11 3.39
N LEU A 20 14.59 -11.91 3.21
CA LEU A 20 13.81 -12.71 2.27
C LEU A 20 14.35 -12.57 0.83
N ALA A 21 13.90 -13.42 -0.08
CA ALA A 21 14.22 -13.25 -1.50
C ALA A 21 13.61 -11.96 -2.06
N ILE A 22 14.23 -11.38 -3.10
CA ILE A 22 13.62 -10.29 -3.87
C ILE A 22 12.29 -10.79 -4.45
N GLY A 23 11.24 -9.98 -4.31
CA GLY A 23 9.87 -10.34 -4.69
C GLY A 23 9.12 -11.21 -3.67
N ALA A 24 9.72 -11.59 -2.55
CA ALA A 24 8.97 -12.19 -1.45
C ALA A 24 7.99 -11.17 -0.86
N VAL A 25 6.75 -11.62 -0.60
CA VAL A 25 5.64 -10.76 -0.18
C VAL A 25 5.23 -11.05 1.26
N VAL A 26 4.97 -9.99 2.02
CA VAL A 26 4.29 -10.00 3.31
C VAL A 26 2.99 -9.24 3.13
N SER A 27 1.86 -9.93 3.30
CA SER A 27 0.53 -9.37 3.03
C SER A 27 -0.20 -8.98 4.30
N SER A 28 -1.06 -7.97 4.19
CA SER A 28 -1.98 -7.60 5.27
C SER A 28 -3.15 -8.58 5.37
N LYS A 29 -3.94 -8.41 6.44
CA LYS A 29 -5.34 -8.86 6.43
C LYS A 29 -6.13 -8.14 5.33
N ASP A 30 -7.26 -8.73 4.96
CA ASP A 30 -8.15 -8.14 3.97
C ASP A 30 -8.94 -6.97 4.58
N ILE A 31 -9.20 -5.96 3.75
CA ILE A 31 -9.89 -4.73 4.12
C ILE A 31 -11.08 -4.53 3.19
N SER A 32 -12.25 -4.24 3.76
CA SER A 32 -13.44 -3.88 2.99
C SER A 32 -13.56 -2.35 2.88
N ALA A 33 -13.59 -1.83 1.66
CA ALA A 33 -13.80 -0.41 1.36
C ALA A 33 -14.45 -0.26 -0.02
N GLY A 34 -15.36 0.71 -0.18
CA GLY A 34 -16.06 0.98 -1.44
C GLY A 34 -17.00 -0.13 -1.92
N GLY A 35 -17.21 -1.18 -1.12
CA GLY A 35 -17.93 -2.38 -1.56
C GLY A 35 -17.01 -3.46 -2.14
N HIS A 36 -15.70 -3.24 -2.13
CA HIS A 36 -14.70 -4.21 -2.57
C HIS A 36 -13.79 -4.65 -1.41
N ILE A 37 -13.13 -5.79 -1.63
CA ILE A 37 -12.14 -6.36 -0.73
C ILE A 37 -10.75 -6.09 -1.30
N TRP A 38 -9.87 -5.66 -0.43
CA TRP A 38 -8.53 -5.21 -0.77
C TRP A 38 -7.48 -5.77 0.17
N ARG A 39 -6.22 -5.75 -0.28
CA ARG A 39 -5.07 -6.22 0.49
C ARG A 39 -3.86 -5.35 0.21
N VAL A 40 -3.10 -5.02 1.25
CA VAL A 40 -1.79 -4.39 1.12
C VAL A 40 -0.73 -5.48 1.02
N ASN A 41 0.13 -5.39 0.02
CA ASN A 41 1.27 -6.27 -0.19
C ASN A 41 2.56 -5.46 0.00
N CYS A 42 3.40 -5.90 0.93
CA CYS A 42 4.71 -5.33 1.21
C CYS A 42 5.80 -6.28 0.73
N TYR A 43 6.83 -5.74 0.09
CA TYR A 43 7.99 -6.48 -0.42
C TYR A 43 9.24 -5.92 0.25
N PRO A 44 9.72 -6.56 1.34
CA PRO A 44 10.82 -6.01 2.15
C PRO A 44 12.12 -5.74 1.38
N ARG A 45 12.33 -6.45 0.26
CA ARG A 45 13.48 -6.30 -0.65
C ARG A 45 13.06 -6.04 -2.09
N GLY A 46 12.01 -5.28 -2.29
CA GLY A 46 11.59 -4.89 -3.64
C GLY A 46 10.79 -5.97 -4.36
N THR A 47 10.11 -5.58 -5.44
CA THR A 47 9.47 -6.52 -6.36
C THR A 47 10.49 -7.15 -7.31
N LYS A 48 10.11 -8.18 -8.08
CA LYS A 48 11.05 -8.83 -9.03
C LYS A 48 11.32 -7.97 -10.26
N GLU A 49 10.40 -7.07 -10.57
CA GLU A 49 10.40 -6.23 -11.75
C GLU A 49 11.23 -4.96 -11.55
N ALA A 50 11.52 -4.60 -10.30
CA ALA A 50 12.35 -3.45 -9.98
C ALA A 50 13.84 -3.78 -10.18
N ASP A 51 14.52 -3.03 -11.04
CA ASP A 51 15.97 -3.13 -11.26
C ASP A 51 16.74 -2.29 -10.22
N ASP A 52 16.48 -2.56 -8.94
CA ASP A 52 17.13 -1.87 -7.81
C ASP A 52 17.88 -2.82 -6.88
N HIS A 53 18.01 -4.08 -7.28
CA HIS A 53 18.68 -5.15 -6.55
C HIS A 53 18.20 -5.33 -5.10
N GLY A 54 16.93 -4.97 -4.82
CA GLY A 54 16.30 -5.08 -3.51
C GLY A 54 16.83 -4.07 -2.51
N ALA A 55 17.23 -2.89 -2.99
CA ALA A 55 17.66 -1.75 -2.17
C ALA A 55 16.48 -1.00 -1.54
N TYR A 56 15.27 -1.17 -2.07
CA TYR A 56 14.06 -0.52 -1.58
C TYR A 56 13.07 -1.53 -1.02
N LEU A 57 12.27 -1.08 -0.06
CA LEU A 57 11.01 -1.72 0.28
C LEU A 57 9.95 -1.24 -0.71
N SER A 58 9.19 -2.16 -1.29
CA SER A 58 8.02 -1.83 -2.11
C SER A 58 6.73 -2.06 -1.34
N VAL A 59 5.69 -1.29 -1.67
CA VAL A 59 4.35 -1.48 -1.13
C VAL A 59 3.31 -1.28 -2.23
N GLY A 60 2.27 -2.09 -2.23
CA GLY A 60 1.17 -1.93 -3.17
C GLY A 60 -0.17 -2.38 -2.62
N LEU A 61 -1.22 -1.92 -3.30
CA LEU A 61 -2.60 -2.23 -3.01
C LEU A 61 -3.15 -3.18 -4.09
N GLN A 62 -3.72 -4.29 -3.63
CA GLN A 62 -4.32 -5.31 -4.47
C GLN A 62 -5.85 -5.31 -4.29
N LEU A 63 -6.57 -5.29 -5.40
CA LEU A 63 -8.00 -5.55 -5.45
C LEU A 63 -8.27 -7.06 -5.49
N LEU A 64 -8.96 -7.59 -4.49
CA LEU A 64 -9.31 -9.03 -4.40
C LEU A 64 -10.69 -9.33 -4.98
N SER A 65 -11.62 -8.37 -4.88
CA SER A 65 -12.95 -8.50 -5.49
C SER A 65 -12.86 -8.51 -7.02
N LYS A 66 -13.71 -9.30 -7.67
CA LYS A 66 -13.91 -9.18 -9.12
C LYS A 66 -14.75 -7.94 -9.40
N SER A 67 -14.20 -6.98 -10.13
CA SER A 67 -14.91 -5.76 -10.50
C SER A 67 -14.31 -5.17 -11.76
N LYS A 68 -15.03 -4.23 -12.40
CA LYS A 68 -14.57 -3.56 -13.63
C LYS A 68 -14.28 -2.10 -13.32
N ASN A 69 -13.10 -1.62 -13.68
CA ASN A 69 -12.71 -0.21 -13.67
C ASN A 69 -12.89 0.48 -12.31
N VAL A 70 -12.45 -0.17 -11.23
CA VAL A 70 -12.50 0.42 -9.89
C VAL A 70 -11.41 1.47 -9.77
N LYS A 71 -11.79 2.72 -9.49
CA LYS A 71 -10.84 3.81 -9.22
C LYS A 71 -10.57 3.90 -7.73
N ALA A 72 -9.31 3.78 -7.33
CA ALA A 72 -8.90 3.93 -5.95
C ALA A 72 -7.71 4.88 -5.81
N ILE A 73 -7.70 5.62 -4.70
CA ILE A 73 -6.55 6.35 -4.18
C ILE A 73 -5.86 5.44 -3.18
N PHE A 74 -4.54 5.30 -3.30
CA PHE A 74 -3.71 4.62 -2.32
C PHE A 74 -2.69 5.61 -1.75
N ASP A 75 -2.72 5.75 -0.43
CA ASP A 75 -1.94 6.70 0.35
C ASP A 75 -1.10 5.92 1.35
N VAL A 76 0.20 6.11 1.37
CA VAL A 76 1.11 5.38 2.26
C VAL A 76 2.10 6.32 2.91
N PHE A 77 2.38 6.07 4.18
CA PHE A 77 3.46 6.76 4.90
C PHE A 77 4.04 5.88 6.00
N VAL A 78 5.33 6.02 6.25
CA VAL A 78 5.99 5.35 7.37
C VAL A 78 5.67 6.12 8.66
N MET A 79 5.49 5.39 9.77
CA MET A 79 5.38 6.00 11.09
C MET A 79 6.77 6.17 11.71
N GLU A 80 7.01 7.35 12.27
CA GLU A 80 8.16 7.64 13.10
C GLU A 80 8.10 6.85 14.41
N LYS A 81 9.26 6.71 15.07
CA LYS A 81 9.39 5.91 16.30
C LYS A 81 8.60 6.47 17.48
N ASP A 82 8.23 7.75 17.43
CA ASP A 82 7.40 8.44 18.42
C ASP A 82 5.89 8.36 18.09
N GLY A 83 5.52 7.72 16.97
CA GLY A 83 4.13 7.54 16.54
C GLY A 83 3.60 8.63 15.59
N ASN A 84 4.43 9.57 15.14
CA ASN A 84 4.02 10.58 14.16
C ASN A 84 4.15 10.07 12.72
N PRO A 85 3.33 10.57 11.77
CA PRO A 85 3.50 10.24 10.35
C PRO A 85 4.74 10.94 9.76
N SER A 86 5.59 10.19 9.06
CA SER A 86 6.75 10.77 8.34
C SER A 86 6.29 11.50 7.09
N SER A 87 6.62 12.79 6.98
CA SER A 87 6.40 13.57 5.75
C SER A 87 7.41 13.26 4.65
N SER A 88 8.61 12.76 5.02
CA SER A 88 9.69 12.47 4.08
C SER A 88 9.49 11.13 3.35
N HIS A 89 8.76 10.21 3.96
CA HIS A 89 8.46 8.89 3.40
C HIS A 89 6.95 8.68 3.34
N ALA A 90 6.29 9.58 2.60
CA ALA A 90 4.88 9.55 2.28
C ALA A 90 4.68 9.62 0.77
N GLN A 91 3.81 8.77 0.22
CA GLN A 91 3.48 8.75 -1.20
C GLN A 91 1.99 8.49 -1.40
N ARG A 92 1.44 9.11 -2.45
CA ARG A 92 0.04 8.96 -2.85
C ARG A 92 -0.06 8.73 -4.34
N CYS A 93 -0.97 7.84 -4.73
CA CYS A 93 -1.28 7.59 -6.12
C CYS A 93 -2.78 7.40 -6.33
N VAL A 94 -3.20 7.50 -7.58
CA VAL A 94 -4.54 7.14 -8.03
C VAL A 94 -4.40 6.09 -9.12
N HIS A 95 -5.12 4.98 -8.99
CA HIS A 95 -5.10 3.91 -9.97
C HIS A 95 -6.52 3.49 -10.36
N VAL A 96 -6.68 3.11 -11.63
CA VAL A 96 -7.90 2.49 -12.14
C VAL A 96 -7.60 1.01 -12.36
N TYR A 97 -8.15 0.17 -11.49
CA TYR A 97 -7.95 -1.27 -11.56
C TYR A 97 -8.75 -1.85 -12.73
N PRO A 98 -8.07 -2.55 -13.67
CA PRO A 98 -8.71 -3.15 -14.83
C PRO A 98 -9.58 -4.36 -14.43
N PRO A 99 -10.44 -4.86 -15.33
CA PRO A 99 -11.42 -5.90 -15.03
C PRO A 99 -10.86 -7.31 -14.72
N GLU A 100 -9.56 -7.54 -14.96
CA GLU A 100 -8.89 -8.82 -14.70
C GLU A 100 -8.26 -8.84 -13.30
N ARG A 101 -7.97 -10.04 -12.76
CA ARG A 101 -7.25 -10.17 -11.48
C ARG A 101 -5.84 -9.61 -11.66
N PHE A 102 -5.67 -8.34 -11.31
CA PHE A 102 -4.45 -7.61 -11.55
C PHE A 102 -3.44 -7.79 -10.41
N VAL A 103 -2.18 -7.62 -10.79
CA VAL A 103 -1.06 -7.51 -9.85
C VAL A 103 -1.23 -6.22 -9.05
N SER A 104 -0.84 -6.26 -7.77
CA SER A 104 -0.84 -5.12 -6.85
C SER A 104 -0.27 -3.85 -7.50
N TRP A 105 -0.91 -2.70 -7.31
CA TRP A 105 -0.39 -1.40 -7.80
C TRP A 105 0.10 -0.56 -6.63
N GLY A 106 1.26 0.06 -6.77
CA GLY A 106 1.81 0.93 -5.74
C GLY A 106 3.20 1.43 -6.08
N PHE A 107 4.06 1.44 -5.08
CA PHE A 107 5.36 2.11 -5.12
C PHE A 107 6.47 1.06 -5.06
N ALA A 108 7.12 0.83 -6.22
CA ALA A 108 8.25 -0.10 -6.32
C ALA A 108 9.44 0.37 -5.46
N GLN A 109 9.69 1.68 -5.41
CA GLN A 109 10.75 2.28 -4.61
C GLN A 109 10.14 3.20 -3.54
N PHE A 110 9.39 2.63 -2.59
CA PHE A 110 8.72 3.42 -1.56
C PHE A 110 9.73 4.03 -0.59
N VAL A 111 10.57 3.19 0.04
CA VAL A 111 11.59 3.65 0.99
C VAL A 111 12.88 2.86 0.80
N LYS A 112 14.03 3.55 0.80
CA LYS A 112 15.34 2.89 0.83
C LYS A 112 15.49 2.09 2.12
N ARG A 113 16.02 0.88 2.03
CA ARG A 113 16.22 0.02 3.19
C ARG A 113 17.22 0.58 4.20
N SER A 114 18.24 1.30 3.73
CA SER A 114 19.16 2.05 4.60
C SER A 114 18.43 3.06 5.48
N ASP A 115 17.44 3.73 4.91
CA ASP A 115 16.69 4.80 5.58
C ASP A 115 15.66 4.18 6.53
N LEU A 116 15.04 3.06 6.14
CA LEU A 116 14.25 2.22 7.06
C LEU A 116 15.04 1.83 8.29
N GLU A 117 16.22 1.24 8.11
CA GLU A 117 17.05 0.70 9.18
C GLU A 117 17.54 1.78 10.15
N SER A 118 17.96 2.94 9.61
CA SER A 118 18.45 4.04 10.43
C SER A 118 17.32 4.82 11.12
N LEU A 119 16.26 5.15 10.40
CA LEU A 119 15.24 6.11 10.88
C LEU A 119 14.05 5.41 11.54
N TYR A 120 13.54 4.31 10.98
CA TYR A 120 12.19 3.83 11.30
C TYR A 120 12.13 2.48 12.02
N VAL A 121 13.11 1.60 11.81
CA VAL A 121 13.13 0.29 12.49
C VAL A 121 13.29 0.51 13.99
N THR A 122 12.31 0.04 14.74
CA THR A 122 12.25 0.15 16.20
C THR A 122 13.20 -0.84 16.87
N LYS A 123 13.40 -0.70 18.19
CA LYS A 123 14.30 -1.59 18.97
C LYS A 123 13.92 -3.07 18.90
N ASN A 124 12.63 -3.39 18.70
CA ASN A 124 12.15 -4.76 18.54
C ASN A 124 12.24 -5.27 17.09
N GLY A 125 12.84 -4.50 16.17
CA GLY A 125 13.02 -4.90 14.78
C GLY A 125 11.82 -4.68 13.87
N SER A 126 10.75 -4.04 14.34
CA SER A 126 9.56 -3.75 13.51
C SER A 126 9.57 -2.34 12.91
N VAL A 127 8.88 -2.18 11.78
CA VAL A 127 8.52 -0.90 11.17
C VAL A 127 7.00 -0.85 10.96
N THR A 128 6.41 0.33 11.14
CA THR A 128 4.98 0.54 10.93
C THR A 128 4.77 1.44 9.70
N ILE A 129 3.93 0.98 8.79
CA ILE A 129 3.51 1.71 7.58
C ILE A 129 2.00 1.91 7.67
N MET A 130 1.54 3.14 7.61
CA MET A 130 0.13 3.45 7.50
C MET A 130 -0.30 3.46 6.04
N CYS A 131 -1.39 2.75 5.76
CA CYS A 131 -1.95 2.59 4.43
C CYS A 131 -3.39 3.10 4.44
N GLY A 132 -3.62 4.21 3.76
CA GLY A 132 -4.93 4.76 3.47
C GLY A 132 -5.41 4.34 2.08
N MET A 133 -6.70 4.06 2.00
CA MET A 133 -7.33 3.80 0.72
C MET A 133 -8.69 4.46 0.62
N LEU A 134 -9.01 4.96 -0.56
CA LEU A 134 -10.30 5.54 -0.86
C LEU A 134 -10.73 5.07 -2.25
N GLU A 135 -11.85 4.35 -2.29
CA GLU A 135 -12.51 4.06 -3.57
C GLU A 135 -13.42 5.23 -3.94
N TYR A 136 -13.31 5.70 -5.18
CA TYR A 136 -14.07 6.85 -5.67
C TYR A 136 -14.90 6.46 -6.89
N ASN A 137 -16.23 6.60 -6.77
CA ASN A 137 -17.15 6.51 -7.91
C ASN A 137 -17.50 7.94 -8.36
N VAL A 138 -17.17 8.31 -9.61
CA VAL A 138 -17.72 9.53 -10.21
C VAL A 138 -19.19 9.25 -10.51
N THR A 139 -20.10 9.67 -9.64
CA THR A 139 -21.51 9.72 -10.01
C THR A 139 -21.69 10.92 -10.93
N LEU A 140 -21.86 10.68 -12.23
CA LEU A 140 -22.37 11.70 -13.14
C LEU A 140 -23.78 12.05 -12.65
N ILE A 141 -23.94 13.21 -12.03
CA ILE A 141 -25.26 13.80 -11.83
C ILE A 141 -25.72 14.18 -13.23
N SER A 142 -26.55 13.35 -13.87
CA SER A 142 -27.30 13.82 -15.03
C SER A 142 -28.26 14.89 -14.52
N ALA A 143 -27.92 16.15 -14.78
CA ALA A 143 -28.87 17.24 -14.63
C ALA A 143 -29.99 16.97 -15.64
N SER A 144 -31.11 16.41 -15.16
CA SER A 144 -32.37 16.46 -15.89
C SER A 144 -32.79 17.93 -15.91
N LEU A 145 -32.53 18.60 -17.04
CA LEU A 145 -33.19 19.85 -17.34
C LEU A 145 -34.66 19.49 -17.61
N ARG A 146 -35.54 19.99 -16.74
CA ARG A 146 -36.97 20.04 -16.97
C ARG A 146 -37.31 21.21 -17.88
#